data_AF-A0A7X3PUC1-F1
#
_entry.id   AF-A0A7X3PUC1-F1
#
_cell.length_a   1.000
_cell.length_b   1.000
_cell.length_c   1.000
_cell.angle_alpha   90.00
_cell.angle_beta   90.00
_cell.angle_gamma   90.00
#
_symmetry.space_group_name_H-M   'P 1'
#
loop_
_entity.id
_entity.type
_entity.pdbx_description
1 polymer ?
#
loop_
_entity_poly.entity_id
_entity_poly.type
_entity_poly.pdbx_seq_one_letter_code
_entity_poly.pdbx_strand_id
1 'polypeptide(L)'
;MRLTLAVLLAAQPAFGVSLWSSADGSRYWALDTALKWSALSSHAPDAPLLYPKRWSAAALGRGRLALRGQAAADLHVRLAYEQRVRAVSTGAGAGGGAGILVPESRAPYRLRQLDDALAMGENATYRH
;
A
#
# COMPACT_ATOMS: atom_id res chain seq x y z
N MET A 1 -23.70 24.28 -3.36
CA MET A 1 -22.30 23.89 -3.64
C MET A 1 -22.21 22.37 -3.60
N ARG A 2 -21.64 21.72 -4.63
CA ARG A 2 -21.48 20.25 -4.68
C ARG A 2 -19.99 19.93 -4.79
N LEU A 3 -19.50 19.09 -3.88
CA LEU A 3 -18.19 18.45 -3.98
C LEU A 3 -18.42 17.09 -4.65
N THR A 4 -17.65 16.77 -5.69
CA THR A 4 -17.71 15.45 -6.33
C THR A 4 -16.48 14.65 -5.91
N LEU A 5 -16.69 13.40 -5.48
CA LEU A 5 -15.64 12.48 -5.06
C LEU A 5 -15.71 11.22 -5.91
N ALA A 6 -14.55 10.77 -6.41
CA ALA A 6 -14.40 9.51 -7.10
C ALA A 6 -13.34 8.65 -6.39
N VAL A 7 -13.69 7.41 -6.07
CA VAL A 7 -12.82 6.42 -5.43
C VAL A 7 -12.57 5.28 -6.42
N LEU A 8 -11.30 4.95 -6.64
CA LEU A 8 -10.90 3.78 -7.41
C LEU A 8 -10.11 2.83 -6.50
N LEU A 9 -10.58 1.59 -6.40
CA LEU A 9 -9.94 0.52 -5.65
C LEU A 9 -9.59 -0.60 -6.62
N ALA A 10 -8.32 -0.99 -6.65
CA ALA A 10 -7.87 -2.17 -7.36
C ALA A 10 -7.08 -3.05 -6.38
N ALA A 11 -7.52 -4.29 -6.21
CA ALA A 11 -6.78 -5.30 -5.46
C ALA A 11 -6.55 -6.48 -6.39
N GLN A 12 -5.28 -6.81 -6.64
CA GLN A 12 -4.98 -8.10 -7.23
C GLN A 12 -4.98 -9.16 -6.13
N PRO A 13 -5.65 -10.31 -6.35
CA PRO A 13 -5.67 -11.39 -5.38
C PRO A 13 -4.24 -11.84 -5.08
N ALA A 14 -4.03 -12.36 -3.88
CA ALA A 14 -2.71 -12.83 -3.52
C ALA A 14 -2.38 -14.08 -4.36
N PHE A 15 -1.34 -14.02 -5.19
CA PHE A 15 -0.84 -15.19 -5.90
C PHE A 15 0.19 -15.88 -5.03
N GLY A 16 -0.12 -17.10 -4.62
CA GLY A 16 0.80 -17.99 -3.92
C GLY A 16 1.43 -18.97 -4.91
N VAL A 17 2.76 -19.01 -4.97
CA VAL A 17 3.50 -19.98 -5.78
C VAL A 17 4.27 -20.90 -4.84
N SER A 18 4.10 -22.22 -5.02
CA SER A 18 4.97 -23.20 -4.37
C SER A 18 6.36 -23.11 -5.02
N LEU A 19 7.37 -22.83 -4.21
CA LEU A 19 8.75 -22.77 -4.67
C LEU A 19 9.39 -24.15 -4.62
N TRP A 20 9.09 -24.91 -3.56
CA TRP A 20 9.63 -26.23 -3.32
C TRP A 20 8.82 -26.96 -2.24
N SER A 21 8.76 -28.28 -2.34
CA SER A 21 8.27 -29.17 -1.29
C SER A 21 9.11 -30.44 -1.25
N SER A 22 9.32 -30.99 -0.05
CA SER A 22 9.91 -32.31 0.10
C SER A 22 8.97 -33.41 -0.39
N ALA A 23 9.51 -34.58 -0.74
CA ALA A 23 8.73 -35.70 -1.26
C ALA A 23 7.69 -36.23 -0.26
N ASP A 24 8.00 -36.16 1.04
CA ASP A 24 7.10 -36.51 2.15
C ASP A 24 6.17 -35.35 2.56
N GLY A 25 6.28 -34.18 1.93
CA GLY A 25 5.49 -32.99 2.24
C GLY A 25 5.80 -32.32 3.58
N SER A 26 6.75 -32.85 4.37
CA SER A 26 7.07 -32.36 5.71
C SER A 26 7.72 -30.97 5.71
N ARG A 27 8.33 -30.58 4.59
CA ARG A 27 9.00 -29.30 4.40
C ARG A 27 8.53 -28.64 3.11
N TYR A 28 8.30 -27.34 3.18
CA TYR A 28 7.83 -26.58 2.02
C TYR A 28 8.29 -25.14 2.07
N TRP A 29 8.37 -24.53 0.90
CA TRP A 29 8.57 -23.09 0.72
C TRP A 29 7.59 -22.57 -0.32
N ALA A 30 6.95 -21.45 -0.02
CA ALA A 30 6.02 -20.78 -0.91
C ALA A 30 6.20 -19.27 -0.84
N LEU A 31 5.92 -18.60 -1.95
CA LEU A 31 5.93 -17.15 -2.07
C LEU A 31 4.52 -16.65 -2.33
N ASP A 32 3.98 -15.87 -1.40
CA ASP A 32 2.74 -15.15 -1.58
C ASP A 32 3.04 -13.71 -2.03
N THR A 33 2.36 -13.25 -3.06
CA THR A 33 2.48 -11.89 -3.60
C THR A 33 1.14 -11.18 -3.51
N ALA A 34 1.10 -9.90 -3.20
CA ALA A 34 -0.15 -9.12 -3.20
C ALA A 34 0.10 -7.69 -3.66
N LEU A 35 -0.80 -7.15 -4.47
CA LEU A 35 -0.77 -5.77 -4.91
C LEU A 35 -2.13 -5.11 -4.67
N LYS A 36 -2.11 -3.98 -3.96
CA LYS A 36 -3.29 -3.16 -3.70
C LYS A 36 -3.02 -1.74 -4.13
N TRP A 37 -4.01 -1.12 -4.74
CA TRP A 37 -3.99 0.27 -5.17
C TRP A 37 -5.30 0.94 -4.79
N SER A 38 -5.19 2.16 -4.29
CA SER A 38 -6.33 3.01 -3.96
C SER A 38 -6.05 4.41 -4.45
N ALA A 39 -7.01 4.99 -5.16
CA ALA A 39 -6.94 6.37 -5.61
C ALA A 39 -8.23 7.12 -5.26
N LEU A 40 -8.05 8.39 -4.93
CA LEU A 40 -9.10 9.34 -4.62
C LEU A 40 -8.93 10.55 -5.52
N SER A 41 -9.99 10.97 -6.18
CA SER A 41 -10.04 12.24 -6.92
C SER A 41 -11.22 13.05 -6.42
N SER A 42 -11.01 14.36 -6.27
CA SER A 42 -12.06 15.28 -5.82
C SER A 42 -12.12 16.53 -6.69
N HIS A 43 -13.34 17.00 -6.91
CA HIS A 43 -13.64 18.26 -7.58
C HIS A 43 -14.24 19.27 -6.60
N ALA A 44 -13.54 20.37 -6.38
CA ALA A 44 -13.94 21.43 -5.46
C ALA A 44 -15.07 22.30 -6.03
N PRO A 45 -15.94 22.87 -5.19
CA PRO A 45 -16.94 23.84 -5.60
C PRO A 45 -16.34 25.09 -6.24
N ASP A 46 -17.17 25.87 -6.94
CA ASP A 46 -16.78 27.14 -7.55
C ASP A 46 -16.61 28.25 -6.51
N ALA A 47 -15.51 28.19 -5.75
CA ALA A 47 -15.12 29.20 -4.78
C ALA A 47 -13.59 29.39 -4.83
N PRO A 48 -13.07 30.19 -5.80
CA PRO A 48 -11.63 30.31 -6.07
C PRO A 48 -10.80 30.81 -4.87
N LEU A 49 -11.42 31.62 -4.00
CA LEU A 49 -10.79 32.13 -2.78
C LEU A 49 -10.51 31.04 -1.75
N LEU A 50 -11.33 29.98 -1.72
CA LEU A 50 -11.23 28.87 -0.77
C LEU A 50 -10.52 27.66 -1.39
N TYR A 51 -10.66 27.47 -2.71
CA TYR A 51 -10.13 26.33 -3.45
C TYR A 51 -9.33 26.82 -4.67
N PRO A 52 -8.06 27.20 -4.48
CA PRO A 52 -7.20 27.68 -5.58
C PRO A 52 -6.93 26.59 -6.63
N LYS A 53 -7.09 25.31 -6.28
CA LYS A 53 -7.08 24.17 -7.19
C LYS A 53 -8.44 23.48 -7.17
N ARG A 54 -9.05 23.36 -8.35
CA ARG A 54 -10.37 22.72 -8.53
C ARG A 54 -10.33 21.20 -8.50
N TRP A 55 -9.22 20.61 -8.92
CA TRP A 55 -9.02 19.17 -8.91
C TRP A 55 -7.90 18.83 -7.95
N SER A 56 -8.13 17.79 -7.16
CA SER A 56 -7.06 17.18 -6.38
C SER A 56 -7.19 15.67 -6.39
N ALA A 57 -6.06 14.99 -6.30
CA ALA A 57 -5.99 13.55 -6.29
C ALA A 57 -4.94 13.05 -5.29
N ALA A 58 -5.20 11.88 -4.73
CA ALA A 58 -4.24 11.12 -3.95
C ALA A 58 -4.29 9.65 -4.36
N ALA A 59 -3.14 8.98 -4.33
CA ALA A 59 -3.05 7.56 -4.59
C ALA A 59 -2.09 6.88 -3.62
N LEU A 60 -2.40 5.62 -3.29
CA LEU A 60 -1.61 4.74 -2.45
C LEU A 60 -1.52 3.36 -3.10
N GLY A 61 -0.31 2.97 -3.43
CA GLY A 61 0.05 1.62 -3.83
C GLY A 61 0.72 0.87 -2.68
N ARG A 62 0.36 -0.40 -2.50
CA ARG A 62 0.98 -1.32 -1.56
C ARG A 62 1.27 -2.64 -2.26
N GLY A 63 2.55 -2.93 -2.47
CA GLY A 63 3.05 -4.22 -2.93
C GLY A 63 3.59 -5.02 -1.76
N ARG A 64 3.29 -6.32 -1.70
CA ARG A 64 3.78 -7.21 -0.64
C ARG A 64 4.28 -8.52 -1.21
N LEU A 65 5.41 -8.96 -0.69
CA LEU A 65 5.99 -10.28 -0.90
C LEU A 65 6.08 -10.97 0.46
N ALA A 66 5.64 -12.22 0.55
CA ALA A 66 5.71 -13.01 1.77
C ALA A 66 6.25 -14.40 1.47
N LEU A 67 7.48 -14.66 1.89
CA LEU A 67 8.07 -15.99 1.89
C LEU A 67 7.60 -16.73 3.13
N ARG A 68 7.00 -17.90 2.94
CA ARG A 68 6.57 -18.79 4.02
C ARG A 68 7.16 -20.18 3.82
N GLY A 69 7.47 -20.86 4.91
CA GLY A 69 7.91 -22.24 4.82
C GLY A 69 7.97 -22.98 6.15
N GLN A 70 8.06 -24.30 6.00
CA GLN A 70 8.38 -25.24 7.08
C GLN A 70 9.82 -25.71 6.89
N ALA A 71 10.73 -25.20 7.72
CA ALA A 71 12.15 -25.51 7.61
C ALA A 71 12.50 -26.84 8.33
N ALA A 72 11.80 -27.15 9.42
CA ALA A 72 11.89 -28.39 10.18
C ALA A 72 10.52 -28.70 10.82
N ALA A 73 10.34 -29.86 11.44
CA ALA A 73 9.06 -30.26 12.05
C ALA A 73 8.45 -29.17 12.95
N ASP A 74 9.30 -28.46 13.70
CA ASP A 74 8.86 -27.51 14.72
C ASP A 74 9.23 -26.05 14.37
N LEU A 75 9.71 -25.80 13.13
CA LEU A 75 10.22 -24.50 12.72
C LEU A 75 9.47 -23.96 11.49
N HIS A 76 8.57 -23.01 11.75
CA HIS A 76 7.87 -22.22 10.74
C HIS A 76 8.59 -20.90 10.52
N VAL A 77 8.87 -20.55 9.27
CA VAL A 77 9.49 -19.28 8.91
C VAL A 77 8.53 -18.46 8.05
N ARG A 78 8.41 -17.17 8.39
CA ARG A 78 7.67 -16.18 7.61
C ARG A 78 8.46 -14.89 7.51
N LEU A 79 8.87 -14.54 6.30
CA LEU A 79 9.51 -13.26 5.99
C LEU A 79 8.57 -12.48 5.08
N ALA A 80 8.24 -11.25 5.46
CA ALA A 80 7.38 -10.39 4.66
C ALA A 80 8.09 -9.07 4.36
N TYR A 81 8.08 -8.70 3.08
CA TYR A 81 8.56 -7.42 2.57
C TYR A 81 7.38 -6.65 1.98
N GLU A 82 7.27 -5.36 2.28
CA GLU A 82 6.14 -4.54 1.84
C GLU A 82 6.63 -3.19 1.34
N GLN A 83 6.32 -2.85 0.10
CA GLN A 83 6.59 -1.54 -0.48
C GLN A 83 5.32 -0.72 -0.52
N ARG A 84 5.41 0.53 -0.07
CA ARG A 84 4.31 1.49 -0.10
C ARG A 84 4.74 2.73 -0.87
N VAL A 85 3.94 3.09 -1.86
CA VAL A 85 4.12 4.30 -2.67
C VAL A 85 2.89 5.14 -2.49
N ARG A 86 3.07 6.42 -2.17
CA ARG A 86 1.98 7.39 -2.15
C ARG A 86 2.34 8.59 -3.01
N ALA A 87 1.35 9.09 -3.73
CA ALA A 87 1.44 10.29 -4.53
C ALA A 87 0.21 11.17 -4.25
N VAL A 88 0.42 12.47 -4.22
CA VAL A 88 -0.63 13.48 -4.00
C VAL A 88 -0.46 14.59 -5.03
N SER A 89 -1.56 15.15 -5.53
CA SER A 89 -1.49 16.30 -6.44
C SER A 89 -1.06 17.56 -5.70
N THR A 90 -0.30 18.43 -6.36
CA THR A 90 0.06 19.75 -5.85
C THR A 90 -1.19 20.57 -5.49
N GLY A 91 -1.25 21.09 -4.25
CA GLY A 91 -2.40 21.84 -3.77
C GLY A 91 -3.61 21.00 -3.32
N ALA A 92 -3.46 19.68 -3.19
CA ALA A 92 -4.42 18.87 -2.45
C ALA A 92 -4.37 19.29 -0.97
N GLY A 93 -5.38 20.02 -0.51
CA GLY A 93 -5.57 20.27 0.93
C GLY A 93 -5.85 18.97 1.69
N ALA A 94 -6.01 19.05 3.02
CA ALA A 94 -6.33 17.89 3.87
C ALA A 94 -7.56 17.09 3.36
N GLY A 95 -8.56 17.79 2.81
CA GLY A 95 -9.76 17.21 2.19
C GLY A 95 -9.59 16.70 0.74
N GLY A 96 -8.45 16.99 0.09
CA GLY A 96 -8.13 16.57 -1.28
C GLY A 96 -7.40 15.22 -1.38
N GLY A 97 -7.41 14.45 -0.29
CA GLY A 97 -6.84 13.09 -0.22
C GLY A 97 -5.52 12.95 0.53
N ALA A 98 -4.86 14.07 0.88
CA ALA A 98 -3.61 14.03 1.64
C ALA A 98 -3.78 13.38 3.04
N GLY A 99 -4.90 13.62 3.72
CA GLY A 99 -5.17 13.05 5.05
C GLY A 99 -5.82 11.67 5.07
N ILE A 100 -6.24 11.14 3.91
CA ILE A 100 -7.07 9.92 3.84
C ILE A 100 -6.23 8.69 3.52
N LEU A 101 -5.25 8.83 2.62
CA LEU A 101 -4.35 7.74 2.22
C LEU A 101 -3.03 7.87 2.97
N VAL A 102 -2.98 7.30 4.18
CA VAL A 102 -1.83 7.38 5.09
C VAL A 102 -0.88 6.22 4.83
N PRO A 103 0.37 6.46 4.41
CA PRO A 103 1.32 5.39 4.10
C PRO A 103 1.93 4.78 5.36
N GLU A 104 1.93 5.45 6.52
CA GLU A 104 2.59 5.01 7.77
C GLU A 104 1.82 3.96 8.59
N SER A 105 0.77 3.34 8.04
CA SER A 105 -0.01 2.35 8.78
C SER A 105 0.86 1.16 9.21
N ARG A 106 0.96 0.88 10.52
CA ARG A 106 1.64 -0.31 11.04
C ARG A 106 0.80 -1.56 10.75
N ALA A 107 1.42 -2.60 10.20
CA ALA A 107 0.71 -3.86 9.99
C ALA A 107 0.44 -4.54 11.35
N PRO A 108 -0.80 -4.95 11.64
CA PRO A 108 -1.11 -5.65 12.88
C PRO A 108 -0.44 -7.03 12.88
N TYR A 109 -0.11 -7.53 14.08
CA TYR A 109 0.44 -8.88 14.31
C TYR A 109 1.85 -9.15 13.74
N ARG A 110 2.65 -8.12 13.43
CA ARG A 110 4.09 -8.29 13.08
C ARG A 110 4.97 -8.15 14.33
N LEU A 111 5.86 -9.13 14.54
CA LEU A 111 6.86 -9.11 15.62
C LEU A 111 7.75 -7.86 15.55
N ARG A 112 8.18 -7.49 14.34
CA ARG A 112 8.95 -6.27 14.06
C ARG A 112 8.65 -5.81 12.64
N GLN A 113 8.48 -4.50 12.46
CA GLN A 113 8.38 -3.86 11.16
C GLN A 113 9.56 -2.89 11.06
N LEU A 114 10.41 -3.11 10.08
CA LEU A 114 11.40 -2.12 9.65
C LEU A 114 10.65 -1.26 8.63
N ASP A 115 10.49 0.03 8.93
CA ASP A 115 9.70 0.94 8.12
C ASP A 115 10.48 2.24 7.91
N ASP A 116 11.19 2.33 6.78
CA ASP A 116 12.00 3.50 6.47
C ASP A 116 11.46 4.28 5.29
N ALA A 117 11.53 5.61 5.42
CA ALA A 117 11.19 6.53 4.34
C ALA A 117 12.36 6.66 3.38
N LEU A 118 12.15 6.22 2.15
CA LEU A 118 13.03 6.45 1.03
C LEU A 118 12.45 7.66 0.28
N ALA A 119 12.99 8.86 0.54
CA ALA A 119 12.38 10.12 0.12
C ALA A 119 12.08 10.20 -1.39
N MET A 120 10.93 10.81 -1.77
CA MET A 120 10.65 11.21 -3.15
C MET A 120 9.85 12.53 -3.23
N GLY A 121 10.54 13.67 -3.33
CA GLY A 121 9.92 14.97 -3.63
C GLY A 121 8.87 15.43 -2.60
N GLU A 122 8.27 16.60 -2.86
CA GLU A 122 7.31 17.21 -1.91
C GLU A 122 5.94 16.50 -1.87
N ASN A 123 5.58 15.79 -2.93
CA ASN A 123 4.23 15.25 -3.12
C ASN A 123 4.17 13.74 -3.30
N ALA A 124 5.30 13.04 -3.16
CA ALA A 124 5.35 11.60 -3.17
C ALA A 124 6.12 11.07 -1.95
N THR A 125 5.77 9.87 -1.52
CA THR A 125 6.48 9.20 -0.43
C THR A 125 6.63 7.74 -0.79
N TYR A 126 7.84 7.23 -0.66
CA TYR A 126 8.15 5.83 -0.85
C TYR A 126 8.67 5.24 0.46
N ARG A 127 8.16 4.08 0.85
CA ARG A 127 8.48 3.40 2.12
C ARG A 127 8.60 1.90 1.92
N HIS A 128 9.42 1.25 2.73
CA HIS A 128 9.61 -0.20 2.75
C HIS A 128 9.70 -0.73 4.18
#